data_AF-A0A7J4ISL4-F1
#
_entry.id   AF-A0A7J4ISL4-F1
#
_cell.length_a   1.000
_cell.length_b   1.000
_cell.length_c   1.000
_cell.angle_alpha   90.00
_cell.angle_beta   90.00
_cell.angle_gamma   90.00
#
_symmetry.space_group_name_H-M   'P 1'
#
loop_
_entity.id
_entity.type
_entity.pdbx_description
1 polymer ?
#
loop_
_entity_poly.entity_id
_entity_poly.type
_entity_poly.pdbx_seq_one_letter_code
_entity_poly.pdbx_strand_id
1 'polypeptide(L)'
;EDEWRVVKSQAQSVVDIADRLSNHENAIRVLANDYLPSLSALIGPIGAAKLVVLAGGRERLARMPSGSLQVLGANAAMSAHRRGAPPPKHGAILFSMPAVSRSPRWVRGKVARYLAGKASIAVRIDHFNGEPWTKEEVSKIHKEAESIKDRFPKPPKRK
;
A
#
# COMPACT_ATOMS: atom_id res chain seq x y z
N GLU A 1 2.21 4.93 48.69
CA GLU A 1 2.38 3.60 48.06
C GLU A 1 1.29 3.28 47.05
N ASP A 2 0.02 3.62 47.33
CA ASP A 2 -1.11 3.36 46.43
C ASP A 2 -1.02 4.08 45.08
N GLU A 3 -0.57 5.34 45.04
CA GLU A 3 -0.38 6.08 43.78
C GLU A 3 0.62 5.38 42.84
N TRP A 4 1.73 4.88 43.39
CA TRP A 4 2.74 4.15 42.61
C TRP A 4 2.19 2.84 42.05
N ARG A 5 1.34 2.15 42.82
CA ARG A 5 0.67 0.92 42.37
C ARG A 5 -0.28 1.20 41.21
N VAL A 6 -1.04 2.30 41.26
CA VAL A 6 -1.94 2.72 40.17
C VAL A 6 -1.14 3.06 38.91
N VAL A 7 -0.08 3.86 39.03
CA VAL A 7 0.79 4.24 37.89
C VAL A 7 1.42 3.00 37.26
N LYS A 8 1.95 2.07 38.07
CA LYS A 8 2.52 0.80 37.60
C LYS A 8 1.47 -0.06 36.90
N SER A 9 0.26 -0.15 37.44
CA SER A 9 -0.84 -0.91 36.80
C SER A 9 -1.21 -0.33 35.44
N GLN A 10 -1.25 1.01 35.31
CA GLN A 10 -1.54 1.65 34.05
C GLN A 10 -0.42 1.42 33.02
N ALA A 11 0.84 1.51 33.44
CA ALA A 11 1.98 1.21 32.58
C ALA A 11 1.93 -0.24 32.07
N GLN A 12 1.57 -1.20 32.94
CA GLN A 12 1.41 -2.60 32.53
C GLN A 12 0.29 -2.76 31.48
N SER A 13 -0.86 -2.12 31.69
CA SER A 13 -1.96 -2.15 30.71
C SER A 13 -1.55 -1.59 29.35
N VAL A 14 -0.70 -0.55 29.32
CA VAL A 14 -0.19 0.01 28.06
C VAL A 14 0.71 -0.99 27.33
N VAL A 15 1.58 -1.70 28.05
CA VAL A 15 2.43 -2.76 27.49
C VAL A 15 1.58 -3.89 26.94
N ASP A 16 0.59 -4.36 27.71
CA ASP A 16 -0.31 -5.44 27.29
C ASP A 16 -1.09 -5.09 26.01
N ILE A 17 -1.53 -3.83 25.88
CA ILE A 17 -2.20 -3.34 24.67
C ILE A 17 -1.23 -3.33 23.47
N ALA A 18 0.02 -2.92 23.68
CA ALA A 18 1.03 -2.94 22.62
C ALA A 18 1.31 -4.37 22.13
N ASP A 19 1.41 -5.34 23.05
CA ASP A 19 1.60 -6.75 22.71
C ASP A 19 0.41 -7.33 21.95
N ARG A 20 -0.82 -7.01 22.39
CA ARG A 20 -2.04 -7.42 21.67
C ARG A 20 -2.10 -6.84 20.26
N LEU A 21 -1.71 -5.57 20.08
CA LEU A 21 -1.67 -4.93 18.77
C LEU A 21 -0.66 -5.63 17.85
N SER A 22 0.53 -5.96 18.36
CA SER A 22 1.55 -6.73 17.63
C SER A 22 1.02 -8.11 17.20
N ASN A 23 0.32 -8.81 18.09
CA ASN A 23 -0.29 -10.10 17.77
C ASN A 23 -1.36 -10.00 16.69
N HIS A 24 -2.22 -8.98 16.73
CA HIS A 24 -3.21 -8.74 15.67
C HIS A 24 -2.55 -8.40 14.33
N GLU A 25 -1.50 -7.58 14.34
CA GLU A 25 -0.76 -7.27 13.11
C GLU A 25 -0.15 -8.54 12.50
N ASN A 26 0.45 -9.41 13.31
CA ASN A 26 1.00 -10.68 12.85
C ASN A 26 -0.08 -11.61 12.29
N ALA A 27 -1.23 -11.71 12.94
CA ALA A 27 -2.36 -12.47 12.43
C ALA A 27 -2.83 -11.95 11.07
N ILE A 28 -2.95 -10.62 10.90
CA ILE A 28 -3.28 -10.00 9.61
C ILE A 28 -2.23 -10.34 8.56
N ARG A 29 -0.94 -10.36 8.92
CA ARG A 29 0.14 -10.68 7.98
C ARG A 29 0.03 -12.10 7.44
N VAL A 30 -0.22 -13.08 8.32
CA VAL A 30 -0.42 -14.48 7.93
C VAL A 30 -1.62 -14.60 6.99
N LEU A 31 -2.79 -14.09 7.42
CA LEU A 31 -4.02 -14.14 6.62
C LEU A 31 -3.89 -13.46 5.26
N ALA A 32 -3.17 -12.33 5.19
CA ALA A 32 -2.97 -11.62 3.94
C ALA A 32 -2.05 -12.38 2.96
N ASN A 33 -1.03 -13.10 3.46
CA ASN A 33 -0.18 -13.93 2.61
C ASN A 33 -0.96 -15.11 2.03
N ASP A 34 -1.87 -15.70 2.80
CA ASP A 34 -2.69 -16.82 2.33
C ASP A 34 -3.78 -16.36 1.36
N TYR A 35 -4.42 -15.23 1.64
CA TYR A 35 -5.57 -14.73 0.86
C TYR A 35 -5.17 -13.95 -0.41
N LEU A 36 -4.00 -13.31 -0.39
CA LEU A 36 -3.46 -12.42 -1.43
C LEU A 36 -1.95 -12.62 -1.62
N PRO A 37 -1.48 -13.80 -2.04
CA PRO A 37 -0.06 -14.12 -2.07
C PRO A 37 0.75 -13.19 -2.98
N SER A 38 0.26 -12.91 -4.19
CA SER A 38 0.98 -12.07 -5.17
C SER A 38 0.98 -10.61 -4.77
N LEU A 39 -0.16 -10.09 -4.31
CA LEU A 39 -0.26 -8.70 -3.88
C LEU A 39 0.55 -8.46 -2.60
N SER A 40 0.47 -9.36 -1.63
CA SER A 40 1.26 -9.28 -0.39
C SER A 40 2.75 -9.33 -0.68
N ALA A 41 3.20 -10.14 -1.64
CA ALA A 41 4.59 -10.14 -2.09
C ALA A 41 4.99 -8.78 -2.70
N LEU A 42 4.13 -8.14 -3.50
CA LEU A 42 4.45 -6.88 -4.18
C LEU A 42 4.50 -5.65 -3.24
N ILE A 43 3.47 -5.46 -2.41
CA ILE A 43 3.27 -4.22 -1.62
C ILE A 43 3.36 -4.44 -0.11
N GLY A 44 3.60 -5.67 0.33
CA GLY A 44 3.60 -6.09 1.72
C GLY A 44 2.19 -6.49 2.19
N PRO A 45 2.09 -7.44 3.14
CA PRO A 45 0.83 -8.02 3.57
C PRO A 45 -0.14 -7.01 4.21
N ILE A 46 0.37 -6.06 5.00
CA ILE A 46 -0.46 -5.01 5.62
C ILE A 46 -1.00 -4.05 4.56
N GLY A 47 -0.19 -3.71 3.55
CA GLY A 47 -0.62 -2.88 2.42
C GLY A 47 -1.72 -3.57 1.61
N ALA A 48 -1.54 -4.86 1.33
CA ALA A 48 -2.51 -5.70 0.63
C ALA A 48 -3.85 -5.78 1.37
N ALA A 49 -3.83 -6.09 2.66
CA ALA A 49 -5.02 -6.13 3.50
C ALA A 49 -5.76 -4.78 3.51
N LYS A 50 -5.03 -3.66 3.68
CA LYS A 50 -5.62 -2.32 3.65
C LYS A 50 -6.26 -1.98 2.30
N LEU A 51 -5.67 -2.37 1.17
CA LEU A 51 -6.29 -2.16 -0.15
C LEU A 51 -7.62 -2.90 -0.28
N VAL A 52 -7.68 -4.15 0.18
CA VAL A 52 -8.92 -4.94 0.13
C VAL A 52 -10.01 -4.31 0.99
N VAL A 53 -9.67 -3.88 2.21
CA VAL A 53 -10.61 -3.17 3.09
C VAL A 53 -11.10 -1.88 2.44
N LEU A 54 -10.21 -1.07 1.88
CA LEU A 54 -10.57 0.18 1.20
C LEU A 54 -11.43 -0.03 -0.05
N ALA A 55 -11.22 -1.13 -0.77
CA ALA A 55 -12.05 -1.48 -1.92
C ALA A 55 -13.42 -2.07 -1.51
N GLY A 56 -13.55 -2.59 -0.29
CA GLY A 56 -14.73 -3.29 0.18
C GLY A 56 -14.81 -4.75 -0.28
N GLY A 57 -13.66 -5.40 -0.49
CA GLY A 57 -13.57 -6.82 -0.84
C GLY A 57 -12.57 -7.13 -1.96
N ARG A 58 -12.07 -8.37 -1.97
CA ARG A 58 -11.08 -8.84 -2.96
C ARG A 58 -11.59 -8.81 -4.38
N GLU A 59 -12.82 -9.28 -4.60
CA GLU A 59 -13.47 -9.27 -5.92
C GLU A 59 -13.59 -7.85 -6.47
N ARG A 60 -14.07 -6.92 -5.64
CA ARG A 60 -14.21 -5.52 -6.04
C ARG A 60 -12.85 -4.90 -6.37
N LEU A 61 -11.81 -5.20 -5.59
CA LEU A 61 -10.45 -4.76 -5.88
C LEU A 61 -9.92 -5.35 -7.21
N ALA A 62 -10.22 -6.62 -7.51
CA ALA A 62 -9.79 -7.27 -8.75
C ALA A 62 -10.43 -6.65 -10.01
N ARG A 63 -11.69 -6.23 -9.89
CA ARG A 63 -12.46 -5.55 -10.95
C ARG A 63 -12.09 -4.09 -11.13
N MET A 64 -11.45 -3.45 -10.13
CA MET A 64 -11.04 -2.05 -10.26
C MET A 64 -10.00 -1.87 -11.37
N PRO A 65 -10.07 -0.76 -12.14
CA PRO A 65 -8.99 -0.39 -13.06
C PRO A 65 -7.77 0.10 -12.27
N SER A 66 -6.59 -0.01 -12.88
CA SER A 66 -5.33 0.42 -12.26
C SER A 66 -5.33 1.88 -11.83
N GLY A 67 -6.01 2.77 -12.56
CA GLY A 67 -6.12 4.20 -12.19
C GLY A 67 -6.90 4.41 -10.89
N SER A 68 -7.98 3.66 -10.66
CA SER A 68 -8.74 3.70 -9.40
C SER A 68 -7.92 3.13 -8.25
N LEU A 69 -7.22 2.01 -8.46
CA LEU A 69 -6.30 1.43 -7.48
C LEU A 69 -5.17 2.42 -7.14
N GLN A 70 -4.63 3.13 -8.14
CA GLN A 70 -3.57 4.11 -7.97
C GLN A 70 -3.93 5.18 -6.94
N VAL A 71 -5.18 5.65 -6.93
CA VAL A 71 -5.65 6.72 -6.03
C VAL A 71 -6.53 6.22 -4.89
N LEU A 72 -6.58 4.91 -4.66
CA LEU A 72 -7.43 4.32 -3.63
C LEU A 72 -7.04 4.83 -2.23
N GLY A 73 -8.04 5.27 -1.47
CA GLY A 73 -7.84 5.92 -0.16
C GLY A 73 -7.58 7.42 -0.21
N ALA A 74 -7.46 8.05 -1.38
CA ALA A 74 -7.32 9.51 -1.53
C ALA A 74 -8.68 10.24 -1.69
N ASN A 75 -9.72 9.81 -0.97
CA ASN A 75 -11.10 10.29 -1.16
C ASN A 75 -11.25 11.82 -1.01
N ALA A 76 -10.59 12.42 -0.02
CA ALA A 76 -10.62 13.87 0.19
C ALA A 76 -9.99 14.63 -0.98
N ALA A 77 -8.82 14.18 -1.46
CA ALA A 77 -8.12 14.80 -2.60
C ALA A 77 -8.89 14.60 -3.92
N MET A 78 -9.49 13.42 -4.12
CA MET A 78 -10.38 13.18 -5.26
C MET A 78 -11.63 14.07 -5.22
N SER A 79 -12.18 14.32 -4.03
CA SER A 79 -13.30 15.24 -3.85
C SER A 79 -12.90 16.68 -4.18
N ALA A 80 -11.73 17.13 -3.74
CA ALA A 80 -11.18 18.44 -4.12
C ALA A 80 -10.91 18.54 -5.63
N HIS A 81 -10.42 17.46 -6.25
CA HIS A 81 -10.19 17.42 -7.69
C HIS A 81 -11.49 17.62 -8.50
N ARG A 82 -12.60 17.02 -8.05
CA ARG A 82 -13.93 17.26 -8.64
C ARG A 82 -14.38 18.72 -8.53
N ARG A 83 -13.79 19.53 -7.64
CA ARG A 83 -14.03 20.97 -7.48
C ARG A 83 -12.98 21.84 -8.20
N GLY A 84 -12.14 21.26 -9.06
CA GLY A 84 -11.16 21.98 -9.86
C GLY A 84 -9.72 21.95 -9.34
N ALA A 85 -9.43 21.33 -8.19
CA ALA A 85 -8.05 21.14 -7.76
C ALA A 85 -7.30 20.13 -8.66
N PRO A 86 -5.96 20.11 -8.69
CA PRO A 86 -5.22 19.08 -9.43
C PRO A 86 -5.50 17.66 -8.91
N PRO A 87 -5.52 16.63 -9.78
CA PRO A 87 -5.78 15.25 -9.36
C PRO A 87 -4.67 14.71 -8.46
N PRO A 88 -4.99 13.86 -7.46
CA PRO A 88 -3.98 13.19 -6.65
C PRO A 88 -3.16 12.22 -7.50
N LYS A 89 -1.85 12.16 -7.23
CA LYS A 89 -0.92 11.29 -7.98
C LYS A 89 -0.92 9.85 -7.48
N HIS A 90 -1.31 9.61 -6.24
CA HIS A 90 -1.28 8.30 -5.59
C HIS A 90 -2.19 8.29 -4.36
N GLY A 91 -2.66 7.11 -3.99
CA GLY A 91 -3.37 6.81 -2.75
C GLY A 91 -2.41 6.68 -1.56
N ALA A 92 -2.99 6.59 -0.36
CA ALA A 92 -2.21 6.49 0.88
C ALA A 92 -1.36 5.22 0.92
N ILE A 93 -1.90 4.10 0.43
CA ILE A 93 -1.21 2.79 0.49
C ILE A 93 -0.02 2.73 -0.47
N LEU A 94 -0.17 3.24 -1.71
CA LEU A 94 0.98 3.30 -2.62
C LEU A 94 2.03 4.30 -2.14
N PHE A 95 1.62 5.40 -1.50
CA PHE A 95 2.55 6.37 -0.95
C PHE A 95 3.38 5.80 0.22
N SER A 96 2.82 4.89 1.03
CA SER A 96 3.57 4.27 2.12
C SER A 96 4.72 3.39 1.66
N MET A 97 4.73 2.95 0.40
CA MET A 97 5.83 2.17 -0.15
C MET A 97 7.11 3.04 -0.27
N PRO A 98 8.28 2.58 0.21
CA PRO A 98 9.53 3.31 0.08
C PRO A 98 9.89 3.68 -1.37
N ALA A 99 9.53 2.82 -2.33
CA ALA A 99 9.71 3.06 -3.75
C ALA A 99 9.03 4.37 -4.21
N VAL A 100 7.89 4.74 -3.63
CA VAL A 100 7.12 5.94 -3.98
C VAL A 100 7.44 7.11 -3.06
N SER A 101 7.41 6.94 -1.74
CA SER A 101 7.64 8.04 -0.78
C SER A 101 9.01 8.69 -0.92
N ARG A 102 10.05 7.87 -1.08
CA ARG A 102 11.44 8.33 -1.24
C ARG A 102 11.74 8.86 -2.63
N SER A 103 10.84 8.68 -3.60
CA SER A 103 11.02 9.20 -4.96
C SER A 103 10.86 10.73 -5.02
N PRO A 104 11.57 11.42 -5.93
CA PRO A 104 11.37 12.85 -6.16
C PRO A 104 9.94 13.18 -6.60
N ARG A 105 9.42 14.35 -6.20
CA ARG A 105 8.00 14.75 -6.37
C ARG A 105 7.48 14.68 -7.82
N TRP A 106 8.35 14.84 -8.81
CA TRP A 106 8.01 14.75 -10.24
C TRP A 106 7.96 13.32 -10.77
N VAL A 107 8.62 12.37 -10.10
CA VAL A 107 8.65 10.94 -10.47
C VAL A 107 7.61 10.13 -9.69
N ARG A 108 7.22 10.54 -8.47
CA ARG A 108 6.27 9.78 -7.61
C ARG A 108 5.04 9.24 -8.33
N GLY A 109 4.40 10.08 -9.15
CA GLY A 109 3.21 9.67 -9.91
C GLY A 109 3.49 8.60 -10.99
N LYS A 110 4.69 8.60 -11.57
CA LYS A 110 5.11 7.60 -12.57
C LYS A 110 5.37 6.24 -11.90
N VAL A 111 6.10 6.25 -10.79
CA VAL A 111 6.36 5.02 -10.00
C VAL A 111 5.05 4.47 -9.44
N ALA A 112 4.20 5.33 -8.86
CA ALA A 112 2.90 4.91 -8.33
C ALA A 112 1.99 4.32 -9.42
N ARG A 113 1.96 4.89 -10.63
CA ARG A 113 1.21 4.34 -11.76
C ARG A 113 1.71 2.96 -12.17
N TYR A 114 3.03 2.79 -12.28
CA TYR A 114 3.64 1.51 -12.60
C TYR A 114 3.29 0.43 -11.56
N LEU A 115 3.49 0.75 -10.27
CA LEU A 115 3.17 -0.16 -9.17
C LEU A 115 1.68 -0.45 -9.08
N ALA A 116 0.79 0.52 -9.32
CA ALA A 116 -0.65 0.30 -9.36
C ALA A 116 -1.05 -0.67 -10.47
N GLY A 117 -0.40 -0.59 -11.63
CA GLY A 117 -0.63 -1.51 -12.74
C GLY A 117 -0.25 -2.94 -12.37
N LYS A 118 0.93 -3.12 -11.77
CA LYS A 118 1.38 -4.43 -11.28
C LYS A 118 0.52 -4.95 -10.14
N ALA A 119 0.13 -4.10 -9.19
CA ALA A 119 -0.78 -4.46 -8.11
C ALA A 119 -2.15 -4.91 -8.65
N SER A 120 -2.68 -4.26 -9.69
CA SER A 120 -3.93 -4.67 -10.32
C SER A 120 -3.84 -6.05 -10.96
N ILE A 121 -2.70 -6.39 -11.58
CA ILE A 121 -2.45 -7.74 -12.11
C ILE A 121 -2.36 -8.76 -10.97
N ALA A 122 -1.58 -8.45 -9.92
CA ALA A 122 -1.41 -9.32 -8.76
C ALA A 122 -2.75 -9.66 -8.08
N VAL A 123 -3.60 -8.65 -7.83
CA VAL A 123 -4.93 -8.89 -7.23
C VAL A 123 -5.78 -9.81 -8.10
N ARG A 124 -5.72 -9.65 -9.43
CA ARG A 124 -6.52 -10.48 -10.36
C ARG A 124 -6.04 -11.92 -10.36
N ILE A 125 -4.72 -12.14 -10.35
CA ILE A 125 -4.14 -13.47 -10.17
C ILE A 125 -4.65 -14.10 -8.87
N ASP A 126 -4.54 -13.36 -7.76
CA ASP A 126 -4.96 -13.84 -6.44
C ASP A 126 -6.47 -14.13 -6.37
N HIS A 127 -7.31 -13.36 -7.08
CA HIS A 127 -8.76 -13.53 -7.07
C HIS A 127 -9.25 -14.64 -8.00
N PHE A 128 -8.68 -14.76 -9.20
CA PHE A 128 -9.07 -15.73 -10.22
C PHE A 128 -8.26 -17.04 -10.15
N ASN A 129 -7.60 -17.30 -9.02
CA ASN A 129 -6.81 -18.51 -8.76
C ASN A 129 -5.72 -18.78 -9.81
N GLY A 130 -5.05 -17.72 -10.26
CA GLY A 130 -3.85 -17.85 -11.10
C GLY A 130 -2.63 -18.28 -10.27
N GLU A 131 -1.53 -18.59 -10.96
CA GLU A 131 -0.26 -18.92 -10.30
C GLU A 131 0.30 -17.70 -9.55
N PRO A 132 0.55 -17.80 -8.23
CA PRO A 132 1.08 -16.69 -7.46
C PRO A 132 2.46 -16.26 -7.91
N TRP A 133 2.74 -14.96 -7.81
CA TRP A 133 4.06 -14.44 -8.16
C TRP A 133 5.18 -14.95 -7.26
N THR A 134 6.28 -15.33 -7.90
CA THR A 134 7.52 -15.69 -7.23
C THR A 134 8.25 -14.45 -6.70
N LYS A 135 9.11 -14.65 -5.69
CA LYS A 135 9.95 -13.58 -5.14
C LYS A 135 10.86 -12.94 -6.21
N GLU A 136 11.28 -13.72 -7.20
CA GLU A 136 12.14 -13.27 -8.30
C GLU A 136 11.40 -12.31 -9.24
N GLU A 137 10.16 -12.64 -9.60
CA GLU A 137 9.31 -11.76 -10.41
C GLU A 137 9.03 -10.44 -9.71
N VAL A 138 8.72 -10.48 -8.42
CA VAL A 138 8.52 -9.27 -7.61
C VAL A 138 9.80 -8.43 -7.53
N SER A 139 10.97 -9.06 -7.37
CA SER A 139 12.25 -8.36 -7.37
C SER A 139 12.51 -7.65 -8.71
N LYS A 140 12.20 -8.31 -9.84
CA LYS A 140 12.29 -7.68 -11.17
C LYS A 140 11.37 -6.47 -11.29
N ILE A 141 10.14 -6.56 -10.76
CA ILE A 141 9.19 -5.45 -10.73
C ILE A 141 9.73 -4.27 -9.90
N HIS A 142 10.29 -4.53 -8.72
CA HIS A 142 10.86 -3.47 -7.88
C HIS A 142 12.09 -2.82 -8.52
N LYS A 143 12.97 -3.59 -9.16
CA LYS A 143 14.11 -3.05 -9.93
C LYS A 143 13.65 -2.15 -11.07
N GLU A 144 12.60 -2.54 -11.79
CA GLU A 144 12.05 -1.69 -12.85
C GLU A 144 11.37 -0.43 -12.29
N ALA A 145 10.74 -0.52 -11.11
CA ALA A 145 10.22 0.67 -10.43
C ALA A 145 11.32 1.67 -10.02
N GLU A 146 12.53 1.17 -9.72
CA GLU A 146 13.71 1.99 -9.48
C GLU A 146 14.28 2.59 -10.76
N SER A 147 14.37 1.80 -11.85
CA SER A 147 14.87 2.28 -13.14
C SER A 147 14.04 3.46 -13.70
N ILE A 148 12.73 3.52 -13.39
CA ILE A 148 11.86 4.66 -13.72
C ILE A 148 12.36 5.97 -13.08
N LYS A 149 12.98 5.91 -11.89
CA LYS A 149 13.54 7.10 -11.21
C LYS A 149 14.73 7.61 -11.99
N ASP A 150 15.61 6.71 -12.41
CA ASP A 150 16.85 7.04 -13.12
C ASP A 150 16.59 7.60 -14.53
N ARG A 151 15.49 7.16 -15.18
CA ARG A 151 15.04 7.72 -16.47
C ARG A 151 14.59 9.18 -16.38
N PHE A 152 14.24 9.68 -15.19
CA PHE A 152 13.73 11.04 -15.00
C PHE A 152 14.45 11.79 -13.87
N PRO A 153 15.76 12.05 -14.01
CA PRO A 153 16.58 12.62 -12.94
C PRO A 153 16.29 14.11 -12.71
N LYS A 154 15.84 14.83 -13.74
CA LYS A 154 15.57 16.27 -13.69
C LYS A 154 14.06 16.56 -13.60
N PRO A 155 13.65 17.61 -12.87
CA PRO A 155 12.27 18.04 -12.86
C PRO A 155 11.84 18.51 -14.27
N PRO A 156 10.56 18.33 -14.65
CA PRO A 156 10.06 18.89 -15.89
C PRO A 156 10.19 20.41 -15.87
N LYS A 157 10.53 21.00 -17.02
CA LYS A 157 10.57 22.47 -17.17
C LYS A 157 9.19 23.03 -16.81
N ARG A 158 9.15 24.01 -15.90
CA ARG A 158 7.92 24.75 -15.61
C ARG A 158 7.51 25.48 -16.89
N LYS A 159 6.28 25.23 -17.35
CA LYS A 159 5.61 26.05 -18.36
C LYS A 159 5.00 27.26 -17.67
#